data_AF-A0A0R2K7H5-F1
#
_entry.id   AF-A0A0R2K7H5-F1
#
_cell.length_a   1.000
_cell.length_b   1.000
_cell.length_c   1.000
_cell.angle_alpha   90.00
_cell.angle_beta   90.00
_cell.angle_gamma   90.00
#
_symmetry.space_group_name_H-M   'P 1'
#
loop_
_entity.id
_entity.type
_entity.pdbx_description
1 polymer ?
#
loop_
_entity_poly.entity_id
_entity_poly.type
_entity_poly.pdbx_seq_one_letter_code
_entity_poly.pdbx_strand_id
1 'polypeptide(L)'
;MILERRNFMNLDKFGQNIKRPEDVPDIKNLKRLGNLYQLGEAGANEIGTKLENLDSEFQVNYDHNPIHHMEERMKDVQSLVEKVHRKGYELTIENIEKHIFDIAGIRVITNYIDDVYLIEKLLVNQSDVTLIKRKDYIKNPKPSGYRSLHVVVSVPVF
;
A
#
# COMPACT_ATOMS: atom_id res chain seq x y z
N MET A 1 2.73 15.42 14.73
CA MET A 1 3.18 14.01 14.80
C MET A 1 4.56 13.94 14.16
N ILE A 2 5.61 13.63 14.91
CA ILE A 2 6.95 13.44 14.34
C ILE A 2 6.89 12.13 13.56
N LEU A 3 6.81 12.22 12.23
CA LEU A 3 7.00 11.08 11.36
C LEU A 3 8.44 10.60 11.57
N GLU A 4 8.61 9.55 12.39
CA GLU A 4 9.87 8.80 12.37
C GLU A 4 10.07 8.30 10.94
N ARG A 5 11.00 8.93 10.21
CA ARG A 5 11.45 8.44 8.91
C ARG A 5 12.15 7.11 9.13
N ARG A 6 11.38 6.01 9.13
CA ARG A 6 11.95 4.67 9.13
C ARG A 6 12.68 4.51 7.81
N ASN A 7 13.97 4.22 7.88
CA ASN A 7 14.80 4.01 6.70
C ASN A 7 14.37 2.68 6.04
N PHE A 8 13.43 2.75 5.08
CA PHE A 8 12.79 1.58 4.48
C PHE A 8 13.73 0.79 3.56
N MET A 9 14.78 1.44 3.05
CA MET A 9 15.87 0.78 2.35
C MET A 9 16.95 0.38 3.36
N ASN A 10 16.75 -0.77 4.02
CA ASN A 10 17.83 -1.40 4.77
C ASN A 10 18.77 -2.11 3.77
N LEU A 11 19.61 -1.31 3.10
CA LEU A 11 20.58 -1.76 2.09
C LEU A 11 21.55 -2.81 2.66
N ASP A 12 21.82 -2.75 3.96
CA ASP A 12 22.70 -3.70 4.67
C ASP A 12 22.11 -5.11 4.69
N LYS A 13 20.77 -5.23 4.82
CA LYS A 13 20.06 -6.53 4.71
C LYS A 13 19.94 -7.01 3.26
N PHE A 14 19.92 -6.07 2.31
CA PHE A 14 19.85 -6.38 0.89
C PHE A 14 21.18 -7.00 0.41
N GLY A 15 22.33 -6.44 0.83
CA GLY A 15 23.66 -6.96 0.49
C GLY A 15 23.95 -8.37 1.02
N GLN A 16 23.40 -8.75 2.19
CA GLN A 16 23.67 -10.04 2.82
C GLN A 16 22.88 -11.22 2.21
N ASN A 17 21.81 -10.96 1.45
CA ASN A 17 20.93 -12.00 0.90
C ASN A 17 21.13 -12.26 -0.61
N ILE A 18 22.08 -11.57 -1.24
CA ILE A 18 22.45 -11.79 -2.64
C ILE A 18 23.28 -13.09 -2.71
N LYS A 19 22.60 -14.19 -3.07
CA LYS A 19 23.23 -15.52 -3.15
C LYS A 19 23.99 -15.76 -4.45
N ARG A 20 23.71 -15.00 -5.52
CA ARG A 20 24.37 -15.17 -6.83
C ARG A 20 24.86 -13.82 -7.39
N PRO A 21 25.97 -13.81 -8.15
CA PRO A 21 26.52 -12.60 -8.77
C PRO A 21 25.53 -11.86 -9.69
N GLU A 22 24.58 -12.58 -10.29
CA GLU A 22 23.50 -12.05 -11.13
C GLU A 22 22.31 -11.43 -10.36
N ASP A 23 22.23 -11.65 -9.05
CA ASP A 23 21.21 -11.04 -8.19
C ASP A 23 21.65 -9.64 -7.67
N VAL A 24 22.86 -9.18 -8.00
CA VAL A 24 23.32 -7.81 -7.70
C VAL A 24 22.66 -6.84 -8.68
N PRO A 25 21.71 -5.99 -8.24
CA PRO A 25 21.08 -5.06 -9.16
C PRO A 25 22.10 -4.01 -9.58
N ASP A 26 22.25 -3.80 -10.88
CA ASP A 26 23.02 -2.67 -11.40
C ASP A 26 22.52 -1.35 -10.79
N ILE A 27 23.41 -0.37 -10.67
CA ILE A 27 23.18 0.95 -10.06
C ILE A 27 21.91 1.61 -10.63
N LYS A 28 21.64 1.41 -11.93
CA LYS A 28 20.42 1.92 -12.58
C LYS A 28 19.14 1.30 -12.01
N ASN A 29 19.15 0.00 -11.74
CA ASN A 29 18.01 -0.71 -11.17
C ASN A 29 17.82 -0.36 -9.69
N LEU A 30 18.91 -0.15 -8.93
CA LEU A 30 18.84 0.35 -7.55
C LEU A 30 18.17 1.72 -7.48
N LYS A 31 18.56 2.66 -8.36
CA LYS A 31 17.93 3.99 -8.42
C LYS A 31 16.44 3.91 -8.74
N ARG A 32 16.05 3.09 -9.73
CA ARG A 32 14.63 2.92 -10.10
C ARG A 32 13.82 2.29 -8.97
N LEU A 33 14.38 1.29 -8.29
CA LEU A 33 13.74 0.70 -7.12
C LEU A 33 13.56 1.73 -6.00
N GLY A 34 14.58 2.54 -5.72
CA GLY A 34 14.48 3.65 -4.76
C GLY A 34 13.37 4.64 -5.12
N ASN A 35 13.29 5.05 -6.39
CA ASN A 35 12.22 5.93 -6.87
C ASN A 35 10.83 5.29 -6.71
N LEU A 36 10.70 3.99 -7.03
CA LEU A 36 9.43 3.28 -6.86
C LEU A 36 8.95 3.26 -5.41
N TYR A 37 9.88 3.05 -4.47
CA TYR A 37 9.57 3.10 -3.04
C TYR A 37 9.18 4.50 -2.57
N GLN A 38 9.91 5.52 -3.02
CA GLN A 38 9.61 6.91 -2.72
C GLN A 38 8.24 7.33 -3.27
N LEU A 39 7.90 6.94 -4.49
CA LEU A 39 6.58 7.19 -5.08
C LEU A 39 5.48 6.43 -4.33
N GLY A 40 5.76 5.18 -3.92
CA GLY A 40 4.83 4.40 -3.09
C GLY A 40 4.55 5.07 -1.75
N GLU A 41 5.59 5.55 -1.06
CA GLU A 41 5.47 6.29 0.20
C GLU A 41 4.69 7.60 0.00
N ALA A 42 5.00 8.38 -1.03
CA ALA A 42 4.26 9.59 -1.36
C ALA A 42 2.76 9.29 -1.62
N GLY A 43 2.45 8.22 -2.34
CA GLY A 43 1.08 7.81 -2.61
C GLY A 43 0.34 7.33 -1.35
N ALA A 44 1.04 6.65 -0.43
CA ALA A 44 0.46 6.30 0.86
C ALA A 44 0.17 7.55 1.71
N ASN A 45 1.11 8.49 1.78
CA ASN A 45 0.89 9.74 2.52
C ASN A 45 -0.32 10.52 1.98
N GLU A 46 -0.44 10.64 0.65
CA GLU A 46 -1.54 11.35 -0.01
C GLU A 46 -2.90 10.70 0.31
N ILE A 47 -2.99 9.37 0.21
CA ILE A 47 -4.22 8.64 0.58
C ILE A 47 -4.48 8.71 2.09
N GLY A 48 -3.42 8.64 2.92
CA GLY A 48 -3.52 8.76 4.37
C GLY A 48 -4.13 10.08 4.77
N THR A 49 -3.62 11.20 4.24
CA THR A 49 -4.19 12.54 4.48
C THR A 49 -5.64 12.65 4.01
N LYS A 50 -5.99 12.09 2.85
CA LYS A 50 -7.38 12.06 2.37
C LYS A 50 -8.31 11.30 3.35
N LEU A 51 -7.85 10.18 3.91
CA LEU A 51 -8.60 9.41 4.89
C LEU A 51 -8.74 10.14 6.24
N GLU A 52 -7.68 10.78 6.73
CA GLU A 52 -7.72 11.61 7.96
C GLU A 52 -8.72 12.77 7.83
N ASN A 53 -8.73 13.44 6.66
CA ASN A 53 -9.66 14.51 6.38
C ASN A 53 -11.12 14.02 6.34
N LEU A 54 -11.36 12.86 5.71
CA LEU A 54 -12.69 12.24 5.69
C LEU A 54 -13.19 11.89 7.10
N ASP A 55 -12.34 11.31 7.95
CA ASP A 55 -12.71 10.97 9.33
C ASP A 55 -13.05 12.24 10.15
N SER A 56 -12.23 13.29 10.01
CA SER A 56 -12.44 14.58 10.67
C SER A 56 -13.73 15.26 10.24
N GLU A 57 -14.07 15.22 8.95
CA GLU A 57 -15.33 15.77 8.43
C GLU A 57 -16.55 15.01 8.99
N PHE A 58 -16.42 13.70 9.15
CA PHE A 58 -17.49 12.85 9.70
C PHE A 58 -17.77 13.15 11.17
N GLN A 59 -16.72 13.34 11.98
CA GLN A 59 -16.88 13.73 13.39
C GLN A 59 -17.70 15.01 13.53
N VAL A 60 -17.43 16.01 12.69
CA VAL A 60 -18.06 17.33 12.79
C VAL A 60 -19.53 17.28 12.35
N ASN A 61 -19.82 16.56 11.25
CA ASN A 61 -21.13 16.59 10.62
C ASN A 61 -22.11 15.54 11.16
N TYR A 62 -21.60 14.45 11.76
CA TYR A 62 -22.42 13.28 12.12
C TYR A 62 -22.15 12.72 13.52
N ASP A 63 -21.24 13.34 14.30
CA ASP A 63 -20.82 12.87 15.64
C ASP A 63 -20.42 11.39 15.68
N HIS A 64 -19.78 10.92 14.59
CA HIS A 64 -19.35 9.54 14.39
C HIS A 64 -18.02 9.49 13.65
N ASN A 65 -17.05 8.72 14.17
CA ASN A 65 -15.79 8.45 13.48
C ASN A 65 -15.83 7.06 12.84
N PRO A 66 -15.90 6.97 11.50
CA PRO A 66 -15.88 5.68 10.83
C PRO A 66 -14.49 4.99 10.95
N ILE A 67 -13.40 5.74 11.15
CA ILE A 67 -12.05 5.19 11.31
C ILE A 67 -11.71 5.11 12.81
N HIS A 68 -11.36 3.91 13.27
CA HIS A 68 -10.80 3.73 14.62
C HIS A 68 -9.31 4.07 14.63
N HIS A 69 -8.54 3.54 13.68
CA HIS A 69 -7.13 3.88 13.47
C HIS A 69 -6.64 3.40 12.10
N MET A 70 -5.48 3.91 11.68
CA MET A 70 -4.82 3.50 10.45
C MET A 70 -3.39 3.01 10.71
N GLU A 71 -2.95 2.04 9.92
CA GLU A 71 -1.57 1.57 9.89
C GLU A 71 -1.00 1.71 8.49
N GLU A 72 0.14 2.34 8.35
CA GLU A 72 0.88 2.41 7.10
C GLU A 72 2.02 1.41 7.08
N ARG A 73 2.24 0.79 5.92
CA ARG A 73 3.31 -0.18 5.74
C ARG A 73 3.92 -0.07 4.35
N MET A 74 5.24 0.07 4.35
CA MET A 74 6.07 -0.20 3.18
C MET A 74 6.52 -1.66 3.18
N LYS A 75 6.46 -2.30 2.02
CA LYS A 75 6.88 -3.69 1.83
C LYS A 75 8.40 -3.77 1.80
N ASP A 76 9.00 -4.61 2.64
CA ASP A 76 10.44 -4.88 2.57
C ASP A 76 10.83 -5.42 1.18
N VAL A 77 11.99 -5.00 0.67
CA VAL A 77 12.53 -5.43 -0.62
C VAL A 77 12.66 -6.96 -0.71
N GLN A 78 13.05 -7.64 0.36
CA GLN A 78 13.10 -9.11 0.37
C GLN A 78 11.71 -9.72 0.15
N SER A 79 10.70 -9.21 0.86
CA SER A 79 9.30 -9.63 0.69
C SER A 79 8.75 -9.29 -0.69
N LEU A 80 9.26 -8.23 -1.34
CA LEU A 80 8.94 -7.89 -2.72
C LEU A 80 9.49 -8.95 -3.67
N VAL A 81 10.79 -9.26 -3.60
CA VAL A 81 11.46 -10.29 -4.42
C VAL A 81 10.74 -11.64 -4.29
N GLU A 82 10.49 -12.08 -3.06
CA GLU A 82 9.75 -13.33 -2.81
C GLU A 82 8.35 -13.32 -3.43
N LYS A 83 7.66 -12.18 -3.41
CA LYS A 83 6.32 -12.04 -4.00
C LYS A 83 6.35 -12.10 -5.51
N VAL A 84 7.36 -11.51 -6.16
CA VAL A 84 7.57 -11.56 -7.61
C VAL A 84 7.78 -13.00 -8.05
N HIS A 85 8.72 -13.71 -7.39
CA HIS A 85 8.96 -15.13 -7.67
C HIS A 85 7.74 -16.01 -7.41
N ARG A 86 7.01 -15.81 -6.29
CA ARG A 86 5.79 -16.57 -6.00
C ARG A 86 4.69 -16.38 -7.05
N LYS A 87 4.67 -15.23 -7.73
CA LYS A 87 3.75 -14.97 -8.84
C LYS A 87 4.26 -15.47 -10.20
N GLY A 88 5.47 -16.01 -10.26
CA GLY A 88 6.08 -16.55 -11.48
C GLY A 88 6.59 -15.48 -12.45
N TYR A 89 6.88 -14.27 -11.97
CA TYR A 89 7.46 -13.21 -12.81
C TYR A 89 8.99 -13.18 -12.66
N GLU A 90 9.67 -12.79 -13.73
CA GLU A 90 11.09 -12.47 -13.69
C GLU A 90 11.33 -11.21 -12.84
N LEU A 91 12.46 -11.18 -12.13
CA LEU A 91 12.83 -10.07 -11.25
C LEU A 91 13.33 -8.87 -12.06
N THR A 92 12.39 -8.14 -12.65
CA THR A 92 12.64 -6.88 -13.36
C THR A 92 11.80 -5.75 -12.77
N ILE A 93 12.29 -4.51 -12.87
CA ILE A 93 11.57 -3.34 -12.34
C ILE A 93 10.24 -3.16 -13.08
N GLU A 94 10.20 -3.42 -14.38
CA GLU A 94 9.01 -3.35 -15.23
C GLU A 94 7.93 -4.33 -14.75
N ASN A 95 8.31 -5.57 -14.44
CA ASN A 95 7.37 -6.56 -13.92
C ASN A 95 6.87 -6.19 -12.52
N ILE A 96 7.73 -5.60 -11.69
CA ILE A 96 7.34 -5.10 -10.37
C ILE A 96 6.28 -4.01 -10.51
N GLU A 97 6.56 -2.96 -11.29
CA GLU A 97 5.65 -1.83 -11.52
C GLU A 97 4.29 -2.28 -12.08
N LYS A 98 4.30 -3.26 -13.00
CA LYS A 98 3.07 -3.72 -13.67
C LYS A 98 2.23 -4.70 -12.84
N HIS A 99 2.84 -5.46 -11.94
CA HIS A 99 2.18 -6.61 -11.31
C HIS A 99 2.13 -6.58 -9.78
N ILE A 100 2.86 -5.69 -9.12
CA ILE A 100 2.93 -5.58 -7.66
C ILE A 100 2.35 -4.24 -7.22
N PHE A 101 1.17 -4.29 -6.59
CA PHE A 101 0.42 -3.11 -6.17
C PHE A 101 0.46 -2.83 -4.65
N ASP A 102 1.11 -3.69 -3.87
CA ASP A 102 1.17 -3.61 -2.40
C ASP A 102 2.59 -3.28 -1.91
N ILE A 103 3.32 -2.44 -2.65
CA ILE A 103 4.60 -1.89 -2.17
C ILE A 103 4.34 -0.92 -1.03
N ALA A 104 3.38 -0.03 -1.23
CA ALA A 104 2.80 0.79 -0.18
C ALA A 104 1.39 0.29 0.12
N GLY A 105 1.03 0.25 1.40
CA GLY A 105 -0.30 -0.17 1.83
C GLY A 105 -0.72 0.53 3.10
N ILE A 106 -1.97 0.94 3.13
CA ILE A 106 -2.63 1.49 4.31
C ILE A 106 -3.68 0.49 4.76
N ARG A 107 -3.69 0.17 6.06
CA ARG A 107 -4.76 -0.58 6.69
C ARG A 107 -5.63 0.42 7.44
N VAL A 108 -6.89 0.48 7.06
CA VAL A 108 -7.91 1.25 7.78
C VAL A 108 -8.70 0.29 8.64
N ILE A 109 -8.71 0.52 9.95
CA ILE A 109 -9.48 -0.24 10.92
C ILE A 109 -10.70 0.61 11.27
N THR A 110 -11.89 0.05 11.07
CA THR A 110 -13.17 0.74 11.30
C THR A 110 -13.88 0.19 12.52
N ASN A 111 -14.83 0.96 13.06
CA ASN A 111 -15.65 0.55 14.20
C ASN A 111 -16.73 -0.46 13.79
N TYR A 112 -17.36 -0.24 12.64
CA TYR A 112 -18.41 -1.11 12.11
C TYR A 112 -18.11 -1.61 10.69
N ILE A 113 -18.81 -2.67 10.27
CA ILE A 113 -18.68 -3.21 8.90
C ILE A 113 -19.20 -2.20 7.87
N ASP A 114 -20.28 -1.49 8.18
CA ASP A 114 -20.87 -0.51 7.26
C ASP A 114 -19.91 0.67 6.98
N ASP A 115 -19.11 1.06 7.98
CA ASP A 115 -18.07 2.08 7.83
C ASP A 115 -17.03 1.68 6.78
N VAL A 116 -16.74 0.38 6.60
CA VAL A 116 -15.79 -0.10 5.58
C VAL A 116 -16.28 0.28 4.18
N TYR A 117 -17.56 0.09 3.92
CA TYR A 117 -18.16 0.41 2.62
C TYR A 117 -18.36 1.92 2.43
N LEU A 118 -18.65 2.64 3.51
CA LEU A 118 -18.74 4.09 3.51
C LEU A 118 -17.39 4.72 3.14
N ILE A 119 -16.30 4.33 3.81
CA ILE A 119 -14.96 4.84 3.53
C ILE A 119 -14.51 4.50 2.12
N GLU A 120 -14.74 3.26 1.65
CA GLU A 120 -14.46 2.89 0.25
C GLU A 120 -15.15 3.85 -0.72
N LYS A 121 -16.46 4.05 -0.53
CA LYS A 121 -17.27 4.89 -1.42
C LYS A 121 -16.75 6.32 -1.44
N LEU A 122 -16.47 6.90 -0.27
CA LEU A 122 -16.02 8.28 -0.16
C LEU A 122 -14.63 8.48 -0.76
N LEU A 123 -13.70 7.56 -0.50
CA LEU A 123 -12.35 7.62 -1.04
C LEU A 123 -12.35 7.51 -2.57
N VAL A 124 -13.08 6.54 -3.12
CA VAL A 124 -13.11 6.28 -4.58
C VAL A 124 -13.89 7.35 -5.35
N ASN A 125 -14.76 8.11 -4.70
CA ASN A 125 -15.50 9.21 -5.33
C ASN A 125 -14.72 10.52 -5.43
N GLN A 126 -13.52 10.60 -4.85
CA GLN A 126 -12.66 11.79 -5.02
C GLN A 126 -12.18 11.88 -6.47
N SER A 127 -12.13 13.10 -7.01
CA SER A 127 -11.87 13.35 -8.44
C SER A 127 -10.48 12.90 -8.92
N ASP A 128 -9.52 12.79 -8.00
CA ASP A 128 -8.12 12.43 -8.27
C ASP A 128 -7.76 11.01 -7.81
N VAL A 129 -8.73 10.22 -7.32
CA VAL A 129 -8.53 8.83 -6.92
C VAL A 129 -9.15 7.90 -7.95
N THR A 130 -8.35 7.00 -8.52
CA THR A 130 -8.84 6.00 -9.48
C THR A 130 -8.84 4.61 -8.87
N LEU A 131 -9.99 3.93 -8.90
CA LEU A 131 -10.10 2.53 -8.50
C LEU A 131 -9.50 1.60 -9.56
N ILE A 132 -8.43 0.89 -9.20
CA ILE A 132 -7.75 -0.08 -10.07
C ILE A 132 -8.26 -1.50 -9.84
N LYS A 133 -8.48 -1.87 -8.57
CA LYS A 133 -8.94 -3.22 -8.22
C LYS A 133 -9.72 -3.24 -6.93
N ARG A 134 -10.76 -4.06 -6.89
CA ARG A 134 -11.58 -4.31 -5.69
C ARG A 134 -11.69 -5.80 -5.42
N LYS A 135 -11.51 -6.22 -4.17
CA LYS A 135 -11.81 -7.59 -3.71
C LYS A 135 -12.50 -7.55 -2.36
N ASP A 136 -13.70 -8.12 -2.31
CA ASP A 136 -14.55 -8.08 -1.13
C ASP A 136 -14.58 -9.44 -0.42
N TYR A 137 -13.71 -9.59 0.58
CA TYR A 137 -13.69 -10.78 1.45
C TYR A 137 -14.60 -10.62 2.67
N ILE A 138 -15.27 -9.48 2.85
CA ILE A 138 -16.32 -9.35 3.87
C ILE A 138 -17.55 -10.11 3.40
N LYS A 139 -17.94 -9.89 2.14
CA LYS A 139 -19.05 -10.59 1.47
C LYS A 139 -18.72 -12.03 1.09
N ASN A 140 -17.49 -12.28 0.61
CA ASN A 140 -17.02 -13.61 0.23
C ASN A 140 -15.75 -13.99 1.01
N PRO A 141 -15.88 -14.41 2.29
CA PRO A 141 -14.74 -14.77 3.12
C PRO A 141 -13.88 -15.87 2.47
N LYS A 142 -12.57 -15.85 2.77
CA LYS A 142 -11.71 -16.96 2.37
C LYS A 142 -12.08 -18.24 3.14
N PRO A 143 -11.70 -19.43 2.64
CA PRO A 143 -11.89 -20.70 3.38
C PRO A 143 -11.29 -20.68 4.80
N SER A 144 -10.27 -19.87 5.04
CA SER A 144 -9.67 -19.67 6.36
C SER A 144 -10.51 -18.82 7.32
N GLY A 145 -11.66 -18.29 6.89
CA GLY A 145 -12.48 -17.33 7.64
C GLY A 145 -12.01 -15.88 7.54
N TYR A 146 -10.97 -15.58 6.75
CA TYR A 146 -10.45 -14.21 6.61
C TYR A 146 -11.46 -13.27 5.95
N ARG A 147 -11.69 -12.11 6.57
CA ARG A 147 -12.59 -11.04 6.11
C ARG A 147 -11.87 -9.69 6.07
N SER A 148 -12.01 -8.98 4.96
CA SER A 148 -11.50 -7.62 4.74
C SER A 148 -11.96 -7.14 3.36
N LEU A 149 -12.04 -5.83 3.16
CA LEU A 149 -12.22 -5.23 1.84
C LEU A 149 -10.86 -4.75 1.35
N HIS A 150 -10.42 -5.25 0.19
CA HIS A 150 -9.15 -4.84 -0.42
C HIS A 150 -9.44 -3.95 -1.62
N VAL A 151 -8.97 -2.72 -1.55
CA VAL A 151 -9.08 -1.73 -2.62
C VAL A 151 -7.66 -1.37 -3.06
N VAL A 152 -7.41 -1.39 -4.36
CA VAL A 152 -6.19 -0.87 -4.99
C VAL A 152 -6.59 0.39 -5.73
N VAL A 153 -5.99 1.50 -5.37
CA VAL A 153 -6.23 2.81 -5.97
C VAL A 153 -4.94 3.40 -6.53
N SER A 154 -5.06 4.32 -7.48
CA SER A 154 -3.98 5.20 -7.90
C SER A 154 -4.35 6.66 -7.63
N VAL A 155 -3.36 7.44 -7.23
CA VAL A 155 -3.44 8.88 -6.96
C VAL A 155 -2.21 9.55 -7.59
N PRO A 156 -2.33 10.76 -8.17
CA PRO A 156 -1.19 11.50 -8.66
C PRO A 156 -0.24 11.88 -7.51
N VAL A 157 1.07 11.78 -7.75
CA VAL A 157 2.14 12.18 -6.82
C VAL A 157 3.23 12.91 -7.61
N PHE A 158 3.96 13.81 -6.96
CA PHE A 158 4.92 14.74 -7.57
C PHE A 158 6.38 14.36 -7.29
#